data_AF-A0A3E3IL74-F1
#
_entry.id   AF-A0A3E3IL74-F1
#
_cell.length_a   1.000
_cell.length_b   1.000
_cell.length_c   1.000
_cell.angle_alpha   90.00
_cell.angle_beta   90.00
_cell.angle_gamma   90.00
#
_symmetry.space_group_name_H-M   'P 1'
#
loop_
_entity.id
_entity.type
_entity.pdbx_description
1 polymer ?
#
loop_
_entity_poly.entity_id
_entity_poly.type
_entity_poly.pdbx_seq_one_letter_code
_entity_poly.pdbx_strand_id
1 'polypeptide(L)' 'MFQIEKPEKVNRTIFIPKSLLERITKLSQEKDVSVNQIIIQCCEYALSHMEDCGAEPKK' A
#
# COMPACT_ATOMS: atom_id res chain seq x y z
N MET A 1 -7.97 -27.21 -13.17
CA MET A 1 -7.72 -27.19 -11.71
C MET A 1 -8.11 -25.82 -11.20
N PHE A 2 -9.04 -25.73 -10.26
CA PHE A 2 -9.48 -24.45 -9.68
C PHE A 2 -8.50 -24.09 -8.56
N GLN A 3 -7.52 -23.23 -8.84
CA GLN A 3 -6.61 -22.71 -7.82
C GLN A 3 -7.31 -21.55 -7.13
N ILE A 4 -7.81 -21.80 -5.93
CA ILE A 4 -8.35 -20.76 -5.06
C ILE A 4 -7.14 -20.03 -4.46
N GLU A 5 -6.73 -18.96 -5.11
CA GLU A 5 -5.71 -18.04 -4.58
C GLU A 5 -6.33 -17.32 -3.38
N LYS A 6 -5.93 -17.72 -2.17
CA LYS A 6 -6.29 -16.99 -0.96
C LYS A 6 -5.45 -15.71 -0.97
N PRO A 7 -6.04 -14.51 -1.02
CA PRO A 7 -5.27 -13.30 -0.83
C PRO A 7 -4.71 -13.34 0.59
N GLU A 8 -3.43 -13.66 0.71
CA GLU A 8 -2.74 -13.85 1.98
C GLU A 8 -2.48 -12.48 2.61
N LYS A 9 -3.53 -11.90 3.19
CA LYS A 9 -3.47 -10.61 3.88
C LYS A 9 -2.93 -10.85 5.28
N VAL A 10 -1.62 -10.62 5.45
CA VAL A 10 -0.99 -10.67 6.77
C VAL A 10 -1.18 -9.32 7.46
N ASN A 11 -1.85 -9.32 8.62
CA ASN A 11 -2.02 -8.12 9.43
C ASN A 11 -0.70 -7.79 10.17
N ARG A 12 0.13 -6.94 9.58
CA ARG A 12 1.38 -6.46 10.18
C ARG A 12 1.22 -5.06 10.74
N THR A 13 1.69 -4.85 11.97
CA THR A 13 1.77 -3.52 12.56
C THR A 13 3.02 -2.81 12.07
N ILE A 14 2.85 -1.65 11.42
CA ILE A 14 3.94 -0.78 11.00
C ILE A 14 3.93 0.51 11.82
N PHE A 15 5.13 1.02 12.14
CA PHE A 15 5.27 2.30 12.82
C PHE A 15 5.31 3.43 11.79
N ILE A 16 4.38 4.38 11.93
CA ILE A 16 4.23 5.53 11.04
C ILE A 16 4.40 6.80 11.87
N PRO A 17 5.16 7.81 11.40
CA PRO A 17 5.26 9.09 12.10
C PRO A 17 3.89 9.80 12.15
N LYS A 18 3.59 10.46 13.29
CA LYS A 18 2.29 11.12 13.53
C LYS A 18 1.88 12.07 12.40
N SER A 19 2.81 12.88 11.91
CA SER A 19 2.52 13.85 10.84
C SER A 19 2.06 13.18 9.53
N LEU A 20 2.51 11.96 9.26
CA LEU A 20 2.12 11.22 8.06
C LEU A 20 0.78 10.52 8.24
N LEU A 21 0.53 9.96 9.43
CA LEU A 21 -0.77 9.40 9.79
C LEU A 21 -1.88 10.47 9.75
N GLU A 22 -1.61 11.67 10.23
CA GLU A 22 -2.56 12.79 10.20
C GLU A 22 -2.96 13.17 8.77
N ARG A 23 -1.97 13.26 7.85
CA ARG A 23 -2.23 13.52 6.43
C ARG A 23 -3.07 12.42 5.78
N ILE A 24 -2.75 11.15 6.04
CA ILE A 24 -3.52 10.03 5.50
C ILE A 24 -4.93 10.00 6.08
N THR A 25 -5.08 10.31 7.37
CA THR A 25 -6.39 10.34 8.03
C THR A 25 -7.27 11.44 7.44
N LYS A 26 -6.67 12.62 7.15
CA LYS A 26 -7.37 13.69 6.45
C LYS A 26 -7.80 13.26 5.04
N LEU A 27 -6.90 12.65 4.27
CA LEU A 27 -7.20 12.12 2.94
C LEU A 27 -8.26 11.01 2.98
N SER A 28 -8.25 10.19 4.02
CA SER A 28 -9.23 9.13 4.30
C SER A 28 -10.63 9.71 4.49
N GLN A 29 -10.74 10.81 5.25
CA GLN A 29 -11.99 11.54 5.43
C GLN A 29 -12.47 12.23 4.15
N GLU A 30 -11.55 12.84 3.39
CA GLU A 30 -11.89 13.54 2.14
C GLU A 30 -12.36 12.60 1.03
N LYS A 31 -11.85 11.36 1.00
CA LYS A 31 -12.16 10.38 -0.05
C LYS A 31 -13.08 9.25 0.40
N ASP A 32 -13.56 9.27 1.64
CA ASP A 32 -14.42 8.24 2.23
C ASP A 32 -13.83 6.82 2.08
N VAL A 33 -12.52 6.69 2.28
CA VAL A 33 -11.80 5.41 2.17
C VAL A 33 -11.05 5.12 3.46
N SER A 34 -10.90 3.84 3.82
CA SER A 34 -10.17 3.48 5.04
C SER A 34 -8.68 3.82 4.94
N VAL A 35 -8.07 4.24 6.05
CA VAL A 35 -6.62 4.49 6.16
C VAL A 35 -5.80 3.32 5.62
N ASN A 36 -6.20 2.08 5.92
CA ASN A 36 -5.52 0.88 5.43
C ASN A 36 -5.54 0.75 3.89
N GLN A 37 -6.66 1.11 3.24
CA GLN A 37 -6.76 1.11 1.78
C GLN A 37 -5.82 2.14 1.15
N ILE A 38 -5.75 3.34 1.73
CA ILE A 38 -4.80 4.37 1.26
C ILE A 38 -3.37 3.88 1.41
N ILE A 39 -3.02 3.29 2.56
CA ILE A 39 -1.67 2.76 2.80
C ILE A 39 -1.31 1.71 1.75
N ILE A 40 -2.19 0.75 1.49
CA ILE A 40 -1.97 -0.31 0.50
C ILE A 40 -1.73 0.31 -0.88
N GLN A 41 -2.62 1.21 -1.33
CA GLN A 41 -2.48 1.85 -2.65
C GLN A 41 -1.23 2.72 -2.75
N CYS A 42 -0.86 3.44 -1.69
CA CYS A 42 0.39 4.19 -1.66
C CYS A 42 1.61 3.26 -1.74
N CYS A 43 1.58 2.12 -1.05
CA CYS A 43 2.65 1.11 -1.12
C CYS A 43 2.74 0.48 -2.50
N GLU A 44 1.63 0.06 -3.10
CA GLU A 44 1.59 -0.52 -4.46
C GLU A 44 2.07 0.48 -5.51
N TYR A 45 1.62 1.74 -5.41
CA TYR A 45 2.07 2.81 -6.28
C TYR A 45 3.58 3.06 -6.12
N ALA A 46 4.08 3.13 -4.89
CA ALA A 46 5.50 3.33 -4.63
C ALA A 46 6.36 2.19 -5.16
N LEU A 47 5.93 0.94 -5.00
CA LEU A 47 6.61 -0.25 -5.55
C LEU A 47 6.60 -0.21 -7.08
N SER A 48 5.43 0.01 -7.69
CA SER A 48 5.30 0.10 -9.15
C SER A 48 6.16 1.22 -9.75
N HIS A 49 6.24 2.38 -9.07
CA HIS A 49 7.04 3.51 -9.51
C HIS A 49 8.55 3.28 -9.31
N MET A 50 8.94 2.50 -8.31
CA MET A 50 10.33 2.04 -8.15
C MET A 50 10.73 1.00 -9.20
N GLU A 51 9.79 0.14 -9.62
CA GLU A 51 9.99 -0.81 -10.72
C GLU A 51 10.08 -0.10 -12.09
N ASP A 52 9.28 0.93 -12.31
CA ASP A 52 9.27 1.73 -13.55
C ASP A 52 10.55 2.59 -13.71
N CYS A 53 11.15 3.02 -12.60
CA CYS A 53 12.44 3.73 -12.60
C CYS A 53 13.67 2.79 -12.61
N GLY A 54 13.45 1.47 -12.46
CA GLY A 54 14.49 0.48 -12.19
C GLY A 54 14.47 -0.69 -13.17
N ALA A 55 14.88 -0.45 -14.41
CA ALA A 55 15.41 -1.51 -15.27
C ALA A 55 16.75 -2.02 -14.71
N GLU A 56 16.71 -2.91 -13.73
CA GLU A 56 17.69 -4.00 -13.60
C GLU A 56 16.93 -5.32 -13.57
N PRO A 57 16.98 -6.12 -14.66
CA PRO A 57 16.31 -7.41 -14.71
C PRO A 57 17.03 -8.36 -13.76
N LYS A 58 16.37 -8.81 -12.70
CA LYS A 58 16.83 -10.01 -11.99
C LYS A 58 16.45 -11.23 -12.83
N LYS A 59 17.37 -11.62 -13.70
CA LYS A 59 17.48 -12.95 -14.30
C LYS A 59 18.39 -13.83 -13.44
#